data_AF-A0A933U5A8-F1
#
_entry.id   AF-A0A933U5A8-F1
#
_cell.length_a   1.000
_cell.length_b   1.000
_cell.length_c   1.000
_cell.angle_alpha   90.00
_cell.angle_beta   90.00
_cell.angle_gamma   90.00
#
_symmetry.space_group_name_H-M   'P 1'
#
loop_
_entity.id
_entity.type
_entity.pdbx_description
1 polymer ?
#
loop_
_entity_poly.entity_id
_entity_poly.type
_entity_poly.pdbx_seq_one_letter_code
_entity_poly.pdbx_strand_id
1 'polypeptide(L)'
;MKKVLCVVIIALFLFSPCIKETFAQGKPKAPLQERVDKAIDKGLDYLKDKFKGKDFKGEDSELVLFTFLHAGLTKKDAIVKKAARDLMGKKLGRTYNVALLAMALEALDPMEYQDKIAECAQFLVDSQCPNGQWSYECPGWKTDAKSGTRKKAAVASGGDKEEPAIGRVEIKANPQQTLPDGDNSNTQYALLGLRSAYNSNIMIPKETMEKAAQFLSSRQMADGGWCYSVTGASDDYSYGSMSTAGLGGLCISRFYLGIDLQKDGTIQKGSEWFAKNFKVDANPGADTANSIKLRVESNLGQGMVLYYYLYGLERVGVFLSTEKFGDHEWYNEGAEFLLGQQDKKEGKWGNGTLETCFAILFLKRATAPLKAVESGLDTREPVPQDK
;
A
#
# COMPACT_ATOMS: atom_id res chain seq x y z
N MET A 1 28.78 51.96 -42.18
CA MET A 1 28.73 51.69 -40.72
C MET A 1 27.32 52.02 -40.24
N LYS A 2 26.47 51.20 -39.64
CA LYS A 2 26.42 49.79 -39.22
C LYS A 2 24.96 49.36 -39.46
N LYS A 3 24.72 48.20 -40.07
CA LYS A 3 23.39 47.56 -40.08
C LYS A 3 23.16 46.98 -38.68
N VAL A 4 22.12 47.43 -37.97
CA VAL A 4 21.67 46.79 -36.73
C VAL A 4 20.48 45.92 -37.07
N LEU A 5 20.69 44.62 -36.87
CA LEU A 5 19.76 43.52 -37.10
C LEU A 5 18.77 43.49 -35.92
N CYS A 6 17.50 43.83 -36.16
CA CYS A 6 16.42 43.54 -35.21
C CYS A 6 16.12 42.05 -35.26
N VAL A 7 16.59 41.30 -34.28
CA VAL A 7 16.21 39.90 -34.06
C VAL A 7 14.84 39.89 -33.40
N VAL A 8 13.82 39.52 -34.17
CA VAL A 8 12.51 39.14 -33.65
C VAL A 8 12.65 37.73 -33.07
N ILE A 9 12.71 37.61 -31.75
CA ILE A 9 12.62 36.31 -31.07
C ILE A 9 11.14 35.91 -31.06
N ILE A 10 10.77 35.04 -32.01
CA ILE A 10 9.51 34.32 -31.97
C ILE A 10 9.64 33.28 -30.85
N ALA A 11 9.00 33.52 -29.72
CA ALA A 11 8.82 32.52 -28.68
C ALA A 11 7.90 31.42 -29.22
N LEU A 12 8.53 30.36 -29.73
CA LEU A 12 7.85 29.08 -30.00
C LEU A 12 7.39 28.51 -28.65
N PHE A 13 6.11 28.67 -28.35
CA PHE A 13 5.42 27.82 -27.39
C PHE A 13 5.48 26.38 -27.92
N LEU A 14 6.53 25.66 -27.53
CA LEU A 14 6.56 24.22 -27.67
C LEU A 14 5.44 23.68 -26.80
N PHE A 15 4.39 23.21 -27.46
CA PHE A 15 3.38 22.33 -26.87
C PHE A 15 4.11 21.30 -26.01
N SER A 16 3.89 21.35 -24.69
CA SER A 16 4.29 20.29 -23.78
C SER A 16 3.77 18.98 -24.35
N PRO A 17 4.64 18.04 -24.75
CA PRO A 17 4.17 16.74 -25.14
C PRO A 17 3.58 16.10 -23.88
N CYS A 18 2.27 15.85 -23.95
CA CYS A 18 1.53 14.81 -23.24
C CYS A 18 2.41 14.04 -22.26
N ILE A 19 2.19 14.26 -20.95
CA ILE A 19 2.72 13.42 -19.88
C ILE A 19 2.21 12.01 -20.15
N LYS A 20 2.98 11.25 -20.92
CA LYS A 20 2.92 9.80 -20.84
C LYS A 20 3.32 9.51 -19.41
N GLU A 21 2.36 9.09 -18.60
CA GLU A 21 2.63 8.50 -17.30
C GLU A 21 3.58 7.31 -17.52
N THR A 22 4.88 7.59 -17.47
CA THR A 22 5.92 6.60 -17.57
C THR A 22 5.89 5.82 -16.27
N PHE A 23 5.44 4.57 -16.36
CA PHE A 23 5.91 3.50 -15.49
C PHE A 23 7.42 3.70 -15.29
N ALA A 24 7.85 4.08 -14.09
CA ALA A 24 9.27 4.24 -13.76
C ALA A 24 10.02 2.90 -13.70
N GLN A 25 9.33 1.79 -13.92
CA GLN A 25 9.91 0.46 -13.95
C GLN A 25 9.66 -0.18 -15.31
N GLY A 26 10.73 -0.52 -16.01
CA GLY A 26 10.66 -1.30 -17.24
C GLY A 26 9.85 -2.59 -17.05
N LYS A 27 9.30 -3.10 -18.14
CA LYS A 27 8.92 -4.52 -18.17
C LYS A 27 10.20 -5.35 -17.98
N PRO A 28 10.15 -6.44 -17.22
CA PRO A 28 11.25 -7.38 -17.13
C PRO A 28 11.67 -7.83 -18.54
N LYS A 29 12.94 -8.16 -18.73
CA LYS A 29 13.45 -8.63 -20.02
C LYS A 29 12.62 -9.84 -20.51
N ALA A 30 12.43 -9.94 -21.81
CA ALA A 30 11.37 -10.73 -22.45
C ALA A 30 11.30 -12.26 -22.17
N PRO A 31 12.30 -12.99 -21.60
CA PRO A 31 12.04 -14.36 -21.10
C PRO A 31 11.51 -14.42 -19.66
N LEU A 32 11.74 -13.40 -18.82
CA LEU A 32 11.33 -13.42 -17.42
C LEU A 32 9.82 -13.18 -17.28
N GLN A 33 9.26 -12.21 -18.01
CA GLN A 33 7.84 -11.87 -17.90
C GLN A 33 6.92 -13.06 -18.24
N GLU A 34 7.23 -13.84 -19.28
CA GLU A 34 6.43 -15.01 -19.65
C GLU A 34 6.41 -16.08 -18.54
N ARG A 35 7.56 -16.30 -17.88
CA ARG A 35 7.67 -17.23 -16.75
C ARG A 35 6.89 -16.72 -15.53
N VAL A 36 6.95 -15.41 -15.28
CA VAL A 36 6.17 -14.72 -14.24
C VAL A 36 4.68 -14.90 -14.47
N ASP A 37 4.19 -14.63 -15.68
CA ASP A 37 2.77 -14.75 -16.02
C ASP A 37 2.27 -16.20 -15.81
N LYS A 38 3.02 -17.19 -16.29
CA LYS A 38 2.71 -18.62 -16.07
C LYS A 38 2.71 -19.01 -14.60
N ALA A 39 3.59 -18.43 -13.78
CA ALA A 39 3.62 -18.70 -12.35
C ALA A 39 2.42 -18.09 -11.64
N ILE A 40 2.05 -16.85 -11.99
CA ILE A 40 0.84 -16.19 -11.47
C ILE A 40 -0.39 -17.03 -11.78
N ASP A 41 -0.56 -17.51 -13.02
CA ASP A 41 -1.70 -18.34 -13.42
C ASP A 41 -1.84 -19.58 -12.55
N LYS A 42 -0.73 -20.29 -12.30
CA LYS A 42 -0.71 -21.49 -11.43
C LYS A 42 -1.08 -21.16 -9.97
N GLY A 43 -0.55 -20.08 -9.43
CA GLY A 43 -0.90 -19.64 -8.08
C GLY A 43 -2.36 -19.21 -7.94
N LEU A 44 -2.88 -18.53 -8.97
CA LEU A 44 -4.26 -18.14 -9.06
C LEU A 44 -5.19 -19.36 -9.13
N ASP A 45 -4.82 -20.39 -9.91
CA ASP A 45 -5.57 -21.64 -9.98
C ASP A 45 -5.61 -22.35 -8.63
N TYR A 46 -4.48 -22.41 -7.90
CA TYR A 46 -4.45 -22.90 -6.51
C TYR A 46 -5.44 -22.16 -5.61
N LEU A 47 -5.43 -20.83 -5.63
CA LEU A 47 -6.34 -20.03 -4.81
C LEU A 47 -7.81 -20.25 -5.21
N LYS A 48 -8.10 -20.30 -6.51
CA LYS A 48 -9.46 -20.55 -7.01
C LYS A 48 -9.98 -21.92 -6.58
N ASP A 49 -9.15 -22.97 -6.66
CA ASP A 49 -9.52 -24.31 -6.19
C ASP A 49 -9.75 -24.32 -4.67
N LYS A 50 -8.83 -23.72 -3.91
CA LYS A 50 -8.91 -23.65 -2.45
C LYS A 50 -10.18 -22.96 -1.95
N PHE A 51 -10.66 -21.94 -2.65
CA PHE A 51 -11.85 -21.16 -2.29
C PHE A 51 -13.11 -21.55 -3.07
N LYS A 52 -13.03 -22.57 -3.95
CA LYS A 52 -14.17 -23.05 -4.73
C LYS A 52 -15.29 -23.54 -3.81
N GLY A 53 -16.47 -22.95 -3.95
CA GLY A 53 -17.64 -23.30 -3.16
C GLY A 53 -17.57 -22.93 -1.68
N LYS A 54 -16.55 -22.19 -1.24
CA LYS A 54 -16.40 -21.75 0.15
C LYS A 54 -16.94 -20.34 0.38
N ASP A 55 -17.29 -20.06 1.63
CA ASP A 55 -17.59 -18.70 2.07
C ASP A 55 -16.31 -17.93 2.38
N PHE A 56 -16.29 -16.64 2.04
CA PHE A 56 -15.18 -15.72 2.33
C PHE A 56 -15.34 -15.11 3.72
N LYS A 57 -15.22 -15.95 4.75
CA LYS A 57 -15.38 -15.57 6.17
C LYS A 57 -14.08 -15.66 6.98
N GLY A 58 -13.05 -16.32 6.43
CA GLY A 58 -11.75 -16.49 7.07
C GLY A 58 -10.96 -15.18 7.22
N GLU A 59 -9.86 -15.26 7.97
CA GLU A 59 -8.98 -14.10 8.24
C GLU A 59 -8.17 -13.65 7.02
N ASP A 60 -8.00 -14.53 6.03
CA ASP A 60 -7.27 -14.31 4.78
C ASP A 60 -8.18 -13.84 3.63
N SER A 61 -9.50 -13.76 3.85
CA SER A 61 -10.48 -13.59 2.77
C SER A 61 -10.36 -12.26 2.03
N GLU A 62 -10.09 -11.15 2.74
CA GLU A 62 -9.89 -9.84 2.13
C GLU A 62 -8.60 -9.80 1.30
N LEU A 63 -7.52 -10.42 1.78
CA LEU A 63 -6.27 -10.55 1.03
C LEU A 63 -6.45 -11.39 -0.24
N VAL A 64 -7.24 -12.47 -0.17
CA VAL A 64 -7.53 -13.32 -1.32
C VAL A 64 -8.35 -12.58 -2.37
N LEU A 65 -9.39 -11.83 -1.97
CA LEU A 65 -10.13 -10.99 -2.92
C LEU A 65 -9.20 -9.96 -3.58
N PHE A 66 -8.40 -9.24 -2.79
CA PHE A 66 -7.43 -8.29 -3.32
C PHE A 66 -6.47 -8.95 -4.32
N THR A 67 -5.97 -10.15 -4.00
CA THR A 67 -5.09 -10.93 -4.88
C THR A 67 -5.79 -11.35 -6.17
N PHE A 68 -7.04 -11.81 -6.12
CA PHE A 68 -7.81 -12.16 -7.32
C PHE A 68 -7.91 -10.99 -8.29
N LEU A 69 -8.18 -9.78 -7.79
CA LEU A 69 -8.31 -8.58 -8.61
C LEU A 69 -6.98 -8.23 -9.29
N HIS A 70 -5.88 -8.26 -8.54
CA HIS A 70 -4.55 -8.01 -9.11
C HIS A 70 -4.06 -9.14 -10.03
N ALA A 71 -4.54 -10.36 -9.85
CA ALA A 71 -4.27 -11.48 -10.75
C ALA A 71 -5.14 -11.46 -12.02
N GLY A 72 -6.06 -10.49 -12.16
CA GLY A 72 -6.82 -10.25 -13.39
C GLY A 72 -8.27 -10.76 -13.37
N LEU A 73 -8.77 -11.26 -12.24
CA LEU A 73 -10.20 -11.50 -12.09
C LEU A 73 -10.93 -10.17 -11.93
N THR A 74 -12.20 -10.16 -12.30
CA THR A 74 -13.02 -8.94 -12.35
C THR A 74 -14.34 -9.17 -11.60
N LYS A 75 -15.12 -8.09 -11.42
CA LYS A 75 -16.47 -8.18 -10.86
C LYS A 75 -17.44 -9.06 -11.67
N LYS A 76 -17.06 -9.55 -12.86
CA LYS A 76 -17.86 -10.49 -13.65
C LYS A 76 -17.70 -11.93 -13.15
N ASP A 77 -16.56 -12.27 -12.56
CA ASP A 77 -16.24 -13.61 -12.08
C ASP A 77 -17.09 -14.01 -10.87
N ALA A 78 -17.66 -15.21 -10.90
CA ALA A 78 -18.57 -15.67 -9.85
C ALA A 78 -17.91 -15.74 -8.46
N ILE A 79 -16.63 -16.11 -8.40
CA ILE A 79 -15.86 -16.17 -7.16
C ILE A 79 -15.62 -14.78 -6.56
N VAL A 80 -15.34 -13.76 -7.40
CA VAL A 80 -15.19 -12.36 -6.98
C VAL A 80 -16.52 -11.80 -6.48
N LYS A 81 -17.61 -12.02 -7.22
CA LYS A 81 -18.96 -11.60 -6.77
C LYS A 81 -19.33 -12.19 -5.42
N LYS A 82 -19.00 -13.48 -5.20
CA LYS A 82 -19.25 -14.14 -3.91
C LYS A 82 -18.38 -13.54 -2.81
N ALA A 83 -17.08 -13.39 -3.05
CA ALA A 83 -16.15 -12.80 -2.09
C ALA A 83 -16.58 -11.39 -1.68
N ALA A 84 -16.86 -10.51 -2.65
CA ALA A 84 -17.34 -9.16 -2.39
C ALA A 84 -18.63 -9.18 -1.55
N ARG A 85 -19.63 -10.00 -1.91
CA ARG A 85 -20.88 -10.13 -1.15
C ARG A 85 -20.65 -10.57 0.30
N ASP A 86 -19.87 -11.63 0.50
CA ASP A 86 -19.61 -12.17 1.84
C ASP A 86 -18.86 -11.15 2.71
N LEU A 87 -17.84 -10.49 2.14
CA LEU A 87 -17.00 -9.51 2.85
C LEU A 87 -17.75 -8.21 3.16
N MET A 88 -18.66 -7.75 2.29
CA MET A 88 -19.52 -6.59 2.56
C MET A 88 -20.38 -6.78 3.81
N GLY A 89 -20.74 -8.04 4.13
CA GLY A 89 -21.51 -8.39 5.32
C GLY A 89 -20.69 -8.61 6.59
N LYS A 90 -19.35 -8.60 6.51
CA LYS A 90 -18.51 -8.79 7.70
C LYS A 90 -18.48 -7.53 8.56
N LYS A 91 -18.52 -7.74 9.87
CA LYS A 91 -18.31 -6.67 10.86
C LYS A 91 -16.86 -6.19 10.79
N LEU A 92 -16.67 -4.88 10.74
CA LEU A 92 -15.34 -4.26 10.85
C LEU A 92 -14.83 -4.42 12.28
N GLY A 93 -13.55 -4.76 12.45
CA GLY A 93 -13.03 -5.03 13.80
C GLY A 93 -11.52 -5.20 13.93
N ARG A 94 -10.84 -5.68 12.88
CA ARG A 94 -9.38 -5.86 12.86
C ARG A 94 -8.74 -4.99 11.80
N THR A 95 -7.68 -4.27 12.15
CA THR A 95 -7.01 -3.28 11.28
C THR A 95 -6.63 -3.87 9.92
N TYR A 96 -6.02 -5.06 9.91
CA TYR A 96 -5.67 -5.78 8.70
C TYR A 96 -6.85 -6.01 7.76
N ASN A 97 -7.93 -6.61 8.29
CA ASN A 97 -9.10 -6.96 7.48
C ASN A 97 -9.80 -5.71 6.96
N VAL A 98 -9.93 -4.66 7.79
CA VAL A 98 -10.58 -3.42 7.37
C VAL A 98 -9.77 -2.70 6.30
N ALA A 99 -8.45 -2.62 6.45
CA ALA A 99 -7.56 -2.03 5.46
C ALA A 99 -7.59 -2.80 4.13
N LEU A 100 -7.44 -4.12 4.18
CA LEU A 100 -7.49 -4.98 3.00
C LEU A 100 -8.85 -4.94 2.30
N LEU A 101 -9.94 -4.78 3.05
CA LEU A 101 -11.27 -4.57 2.48
C LEU A 101 -11.32 -3.27 1.69
N ALA A 102 -10.82 -2.16 2.25
CA ALA A 102 -10.75 -0.88 1.53
C ALA A 102 -9.93 -1.00 0.24
N MET A 103 -8.76 -1.63 0.31
CA MET A 103 -7.89 -1.90 -0.85
C MET A 103 -8.57 -2.77 -1.91
N ALA A 104 -9.25 -3.85 -1.50
CA ALA A 104 -9.96 -4.74 -2.41
C ALA A 104 -11.15 -4.06 -3.09
N LEU A 105 -11.91 -3.24 -2.36
CA LEU A 105 -13.06 -2.53 -2.90
C LEU A 105 -12.64 -1.39 -3.84
N GLU A 106 -11.55 -0.68 -3.53
CA GLU A 106 -10.92 0.27 -4.45
C GLU A 106 -10.52 -0.43 -5.76
N ALA A 107 -9.83 -1.57 -5.68
CA ALA A 107 -9.42 -2.32 -6.86
C ALA A 107 -10.61 -2.92 -7.65
N LEU A 108 -11.74 -3.17 -6.97
CA LEU A 108 -12.93 -3.77 -7.58
C LEU A 108 -13.76 -2.76 -8.35
N ASP A 109 -14.21 -1.70 -7.67
CA ASP A 109 -15.00 -0.60 -8.23
C ASP A 109 -15.17 0.52 -7.16
N PRO A 110 -14.31 1.55 -7.16
CA PRO A 110 -14.33 2.56 -6.10
C PRO A 110 -15.59 3.44 -6.14
N MET A 111 -16.29 3.50 -7.27
CA MET A 111 -17.56 4.23 -7.41
C MET A 111 -18.72 3.43 -6.82
N GLU A 112 -18.80 2.13 -7.12
CA GLU A 112 -19.84 1.24 -6.60
C GLU A 112 -19.72 1.04 -5.08
N TYR A 113 -18.50 0.95 -4.56
CA TYR A 113 -18.22 0.60 -3.17
C TYR A 113 -17.81 1.79 -2.29
N GLN A 114 -17.91 3.03 -2.78
CA GLN A 114 -17.41 4.21 -2.08
C GLN A 114 -17.89 4.32 -0.62
N ASP A 115 -19.16 4.05 -0.35
CA ASP A 115 -19.72 4.18 1.01
C ASP A 115 -19.09 3.17 1.99
N LYS A 116 -18.79 1.95 1.52
CA LYS A 116 -18.09 0.95 2.33
C LYS A 116 -16.62 1.30 2.52
N ILE A 117 -15.97 1.81 1.47
CA ILE A 117 -14.59 2.30 1.58
C ILE A 117 -14.52 3.46 2.61
N ALA A 118 -15.53 4.34 2.62
CA ALA A 118 -15.64 5.42 3.60
C ALA A 118 -15.90 4.89 5.02
N GLU A 119 -16.69 3.82 5.18
CA GLU A 119 -16.87 3.14 6.46
C GLU A 119 -15.55 2.52 6.97
N CYS A 120 -14.79 1.86 6.08
CA CYS A 120 -13.46 1.34 6.39
C CYS A 120 -12.51 2.48 6.79
N ALA A 121 -12.52 3.60 6.07
CA ALA A 121 -11.70 4.77 6.37
C ALA A 121 -12.06 5.37 7.73
N GLN A 122 -13.35 5.48 8.05
CA GLN A 122 -13.83 5.95 9.35
C GLN A 122 -13.35 5.04 10.48
N PHE A 123 -13.47 3.72 10.33
CA PHE A 123 -12.91 2.76 11.30
C PHE A 123 -11.42 3.00 11.50
N LEU A 124 -10.65 3.13 10.42
CA LEU A 124 -9.20 3.33 10.50
C LEU A 124 -8.84 4.66 11.17
N VAL A 125 -9.54 5.75 10.87
CA VAL A 125 -9.31 7.03 11.55
C VAL A 125 -9.66 6.94 13.04
N ASP A 126 -10.80 6.34 13.39
CA ASP A 126 -11.25 6.23 14.79
C ASP A 126 -10.39 5.28 15.63
N SER A 127 -9.77 4.28 14.98
CA SER A 127 -8.95 3.26 15.63
C SER A 127 -7.47 3.62 15.75
N GLN A 128 -7.06 4.82 15.32
CA GLN A 128 -5.69 5.29 15.49
C GLN A 128 -5.37 5.47 16.98
N CYS A 129 -4.27 4.88 17.44
CA CYS A 129 -3.75 5.09 18.79
C CYS A 129 -3.32 6.55 19.00
N PRO A 130 -3.32 7.06 20.25
CA PRO A 130 -2.91 8.44 20.55
C PRO A 130 -1.51 8.80 20.04
N ASN A 131 -0.60 7.82 19.96
CA ASN A 131 0.76 8.01 19.47
C ASN A 131 0.89 8.04 17.93
N GLY A 132 -0.19 7.78 17.18
CA GLY A 132 -0.22 7.80 15.72
C GLY A 132 -0.12 6.44 15.03
N GLN A 133 0.09 5.34 15.77
CA GLN A 133 0.08 3.98 15.23
C GLN A 133 -1.32 3.35 15.24
N TRP A 134 -1.39 2.10 14.77
CA TRP A 134 -2.55 1.23 14.90
C TRP A 134 -2.19 -0.06 15.62
N SER A 135 -3.16 -0.55 16.40
CA SER A 135 -3.12 -1.89 16.99
C SER A 135 -3.96 -2.88 16.18
N TYR A 136 -4.00 -4.14 16.60
CA TYR A 136 -4.69 -5.21 15.88
C TYR A 136 -6.20 -5.05 15.83
N GLU A 137 -6.80 -4.62 16.94
CA GLU A 137 -8.25 -4.55 17.10
C GLU A 137 -8.66 -3.22 17.72
N CYS A 138 -9.87 -2.77 17.39
CA CYS A 138 -10.53 -1.67 18.09
C CYS A 138 -11.81 -2.21 18.74
N PRO A 139 -11.71 -2.87 19.91
CA PRO A 139 -12.87 -3.46 20.56
C PRO A 139 -13.93 -2.42 20.84
N GLY A 140 -15.19 -2.77 20.55
CA GLY A 140 -16.31 -1.87 20.82
C GLY A 140 -16.43 -0.69 19.87
N TRP A 141 -15.70 -0.66 18.74
CA TRP A 141 -15.93 0.34 17.70
C TRP A 141 -17.42 0.37 17.31
N LYS A 142 -18.00 1.57 17.40
CA LYS A 142 -19.35 1.89 16.99
C LYS A 142 -19.26 3.07 16.03
N THR A 143 -20.09 3.06 15.00
CA THR A 143 -20.25 4.23 14.15
C THR A 143 -21.58 4.90 14.46
N ASP A 144 -21.52 6.15 14.90
CA ASP A 144 -22.69 6.97 15.22
C ASP A 144 -23.18 7.77 13.99
N ALA A 145 -22.50 7.68 12.84
CA ALA A 145 -22.75 8.55 11.68
C ALA A 145 -22.64 7.80 10.35
N LYS A 146 -23.50 8.19 9.39
CA LYS A 146 -23.27 7.91 7.96
C LYS A 146 -21.86 8.41 7.62
N SER A 147 -21.03 7.56 7.02
CA SER A 147 -19.61 7.81 6.74
C SER A 147 -19.40 9.11 5.96
N GLY A 148 -19.11 10.19 6.69
CA GLY A 148 -18.76 11.51 6.16
C GLY A 148 -19.90 12.30 5.50
N THR A 149 -19.60 13.56 5.19
CA THR A 149 -20.49 14.43 4.41
C THR A 149 -20.11 14.36 2.93
N ARG A 150 -21.06 13.99 2.06
CA ARG A 150 -20.84 13.89 0.61
C ARG A 150 -21.06 15.25 -0.06
N LYS A 151 -20.02 15.79 -0.70
CA LYS A 151 -20.11 16.95 -1.60
C LYS A 151 -20.28 16.43 -3.04
N LYS A 152 -21.22 17.01 -3.79
CA LYS A 152 -21.40 16.68 -5.22
C LYS A 152 -20.11 17.02 -5.97
N ALA A 153 -19.72 16.16 -6.91
CA ALA A 153 -18.65 16.49 -7.86
C ALA A 153 -19.04 17.77 -8.61
N ALA A 154 -18.09 18.70 -8.76
CA ALA A 154 -18.29 19.87 -9.60
C ALA A 154 -18.44 19.38 -11.04
N VAL A 155 -19.58 19.68 -11.69
CA VAL A 155 -19.78 19.37 -13.10
C VAL A 155 -19.03 20.43 -13.88
N ALA A 156 -18.00 20.04 -14.64
CA ALA A 156 -17.37 20.98 -15.56
C ALA A 156 -18.36 21.28 -16.69
N SER A 157 -18.69 22.56 -16.87
CA SER A 157 -19.56 23.00 -17.96
C SER A 157 -18.75 22.99 -19.27
N GLY A 158 -18.62 21.82 -19.89
CA GLY A 158 -17.95 21.67 -21.19
C GLY A 158 -18.35 20.36 -21.84
N GLY A 159 -19.05 20.43 -22.97
CA GLY A 159 -19.62 19.27 -23.64
C GLY A 159 -18.57 18.34 -24.21
N ASP A 160 -18.33 17.24 -23.50
CA ASP A 160 -18.04 15.91 -24.01
C ASP A 160 -18.56 14.93 -22.94
N LYS A 161 -18.84 13.67 -23.29
CA LYS A 161 -19.37 12.68 -22.33
C LYS A 161 -18.36 12.41 -21.22
N GLU A 162 -18.37 13.23 -20.16
CA GLU A 162 -17.57 13.04 -18.96
C GLU A 162 -18.00 11.74 -18.25
N GLU A 163 -17.02 10.89 -17.93
CA GLU A 163 -17.24 9.80 -16.99
C GLU A 163 -17.70 10.39 -15.64
N PRO A 164 -18.66 9.76 -14.95
CA PRO A 164 -19.15 10.27 -13.68
C PRO A 164 -18.01 10.34 -12.65
N ALA A 165 -17.62 11.56 -12.27
CA ALA A 165 -16.63 11.78 -11.22
C ALA A 165 -17.13 11.24 -9.87
N ILE A 166 -16.30 10.46 -9.19
CA ILE A 166 -16.57 9.96 -7.84
C ILE A 166 -16.76 11.17 -6.91
N GLY A 167 -17.90 11.26 -6.21
CA GLY A 167 -18.20 12.38 -5.31
C GLY A 167 -17.22 12.47 -4.14
N ARG A 168 -16.99 13.66 -3.58
CA ARG A 168 -16.04 13.83 -2.47
C ARG A 168 -16.72 13.52 -1.14
N VAL A 169 -16.08 12.69 -0.30
CA VAL A 169 -16.53 12.38 1.06
C VAL A 169 -15.53 12.94 2.06
N GLU A 170 -15.98 13.72 3.03
CA GLU A 170 -15.14 14.24 4.12
C GLU A 170 -15.45 13.48 5.40
N ILE A 171 -14.44 12.80 5.96
CA ILE A 171 -14.54 12.11 7.26
C ILE A 171 -13.88 12.95 8.36
N LYS A 172 -14.31 12.75 9.60
CA LYS A 172 -13.78 13.43 10.78
C LYS A 172 -13.33 12.38 11.79
N ALA A 173 -12.27 12.68 12.53
CA ALA A 173 -11.80 11.78 13.57
C ALA A 173 -12.79 11.74 14.75
N ASN A 174 -13.17 10.54 15.15
CA ASN A 174 -13.86 10.26 16.41
C ASN A 174 -13.08 9.15 17.14
N PRO A 175 -11.96 9.48 17.80
CA PRO A 175 -11.07 8.48 18.37
C PRO A 175 -11.78 7.55 19.35
N GLN A 176 -11.70 6.25 19.10
CA GLN A 176 -12.30 5.18 19.91
C GLN A 176 -11.27 4.18 20.42
N GLN A 177 -10.09 4.11 19.80
CA GLN A 177 -8.99 3.31 20.31
C GLN A 177 -8.40 3.95 21.57
N THR A 178 -8.35 3.19 22.66
CA THR A 178 -7.79 3.64 23.95
C THR A 178 -6.42 3.05 24.23
N LEU A 179 -5.97 2.05 23.45
CA LEU A 179 -4.61 1.52 23.58
C LEU A 179 -3.59 2.64 23.31
N PRO A 180 -2.60 2.80 24.20
CA PRO A 180 -1.63 3.90 24.10
C PRO A 180 -0.66 3.73 22.92
N ASP A 181 -0.51 2.49 22.44
CA ASP A 181 0.49 2.11 21.44
C ASP A 181 -0.05 1.02 20.49
N GLY A 182 0.61 0.88 19.35
CA GLY A 182 0.34 -0.11 18.31
C GLY A 182 1.63 -0.80 17.84
N ASP A 183 1.66 -1.15 16.57
CA ASP A 183 2.86 -1.70 15.93
C ASP A 183 3.00 -1.26 14.46
N ASN A 184 4.20 -1.40 13.90
CA ASN A 184 4.48 -0.99 12.52
C ASN A 184 3.74 -1.87 11.48
N SER A 185 3.44 -3.12 11.83
CA SER A 185 2.73 -4.10 11.01
C SER A 185 1.29 -3.66 10.72
N ASN A 186 0.54 -3.28 11.75
CA ASN A 186 -0.82 -2.75 11.64
C ASN A 186 -0.81 -1.33 11.07
N THR A 187 0.16 -0.50 11.46
CA THR A 187 0.27 0.89 10.98
C THR A 187 0.42 0.96 9.46
N GLN A 188 1.26 0.13 8.84
CA GLN A 188 1.39 0.14 7.38
C GLN A 188 0.09 -0.26 6.67
N TYR A 189 -0.66 -1.22 7.20
CA TYR A 189 -1.92 -1.65 6.58
C TYR A 189 -3.00 -0.60 6.77
N ALA A 190 -3.12 0.01 7.95
CA ALA A 190 -4.01 1.14 8.16
C ALA A 190 -3.75 2.26 7.14
N LEU A 191 -2.47 2.63 6.93
CA LEU A 191 -2.10 3.65 5.94
C LEU A 191 -2.40 3.22 4.49
N LEU A 192 -2.25 1.94 4.14
CA LEU A 192 -2.66 1.41 2.83
C LEU A 192 -4.18 1.49 2.63
N GLY A 193 -4.96 1.14 3.64
CA GLY A 193 -6.43 1.27 3.61
C GLY A 193 -6.88 2.74 3.48
N LEU A 194 -6.27 3.63 4.27
CA LEU A 194 -6.53 5.08 4.20
C LEU A 194 -6.12 5.68 2.85
N ARG A 195 -5.03 5.19 2.25
CA ARG A 195 -4.65 5.56 0.88
C ARG A 195 -5.70 5.12 -0.13
N SER A 196 -6.21 3.89 -0.02
CA SER A 196 -7.26 3.36 -0.91
C SER A 196 -8.53 4.21 -0.83
N ALA A 197 -8.86 4.66 0.38
CA ALA A 197 -9.93 5.60 0.62
C ALA A 197 -9.67 6.98 -0.01
N TYR A 198 -8.45 7.52 0.14
CA TYR A 198 -8.05 8.77 -0.51
C TYR A 198 -8.18 8.68 -2.04
N ASN A 199 -7.70 7.61 -2.65
CA ASN A 199 -7.86 7.35 -4.09
C ASN A 199 -9.34 7.24 -4.51
N SER A 200 -10.21 6.85 -3.59
CA SER A 200 -11.68 6.80 -3.77
C SER A 200 -12.38 8.13 -3.40
N ASN A 201 -11.65 9.24 -3.40
CA ASN A 201 -12.11 10.60 -3.08
C ASN A 201 -12.70 10.77 -1.66
N ILE A 202 -12.18 9.99 -0.70
CA ILE A 202 -12.49 10.13 0.73
C ILE A 202 -11.33 10.88 1.40
N MET A 203 -11.62 12.08 1.90
CA MET A 203 -10.62 12.95 2.50
C MET A 203 -10.35 12.56 3.94
N ILE A 204 -9.12 12.14 4.22
CA ILE A 204 -8.65 11.74 5.54
C ILE A 204 -8.28 13.00 6.36
N PRO A 205 -8.57 13.06 7.67
CA PRO A 205 -8.14 14.18 8.50
C PRO A 205 -6.62 14.33 8.45
N LYS A 206 -6.13 15.54 8.20
CA LYS A 206 -4.69 15.82 8.07
C LYS A 206 -3.90 15.34 9.29
N GLU A 207 -4.44 15.56 10.48
CA GLU A 207 -3.86 15.16 11.77
C GLU A 207 -3.57 13.64 11.84
N THR A 208 -4.41 12.80 11.23
CA THR A 208 -4.19 11.34 11.17
C THR A 208 -2.86 11.02 10.48
N MET A 209 -2.59 11.68 9.36
CA MET A 209 -1.35 11.48 8.59
C MET A 209 -0.15 12.16 9.26
N GLU A 210 -0.34 13.32 9.89
CA GLU A 210 0.72 14.01 10.66
C GLU A 210 1.20 13.16 11.84
N LYS A 211 0.29 12.59 12.63
CA LYS A 211 0.63 11.70 13.75
C LYS A 211 1.36 10.45 13.28
N ALA A 212 0.88 9.81 12.21
CA ALA A 212 1.53 8.63 11.65
C ALA A 212 2.95 8.97 11.15
N ALA A 213 3.12 10.06 10.40
CA ALA A 213 4.43 10.49 9.91
C ALA A 213 5.39 10.85 11.06
N GLN A 214 4.91 11.56 12.08
CA GLN A 214 5.70 11.93 13.26
C GLN A 214 6.17 10.69 14.01
N PHE A 215 5.26 9.75 14.26
CA PHE A 215 5.63 8.50 14.94
C PHE A 215 6.66 7.73 14.12
N LEU A 216 6.35 7.39 12.87
CA LEU A 216 7.25 6.61 12.02
C LEU A 216 8.63 7.26 11.89
N SER A 217 8.70 8.59 11.81
CA SER A 217 9.98 9.32 11.78
C SER A 217 10.75 9.22 13.10
N SER A 218 10.08 9.43 14.24
CA SER A 218 10.74 9.37 15.55
C SER A 218 11.26 7.98 15.91
N ARG A 219 10.75 6.95 15.24
CA ARG A 219 11.04 5.54 15.52
C ARG A 219 11.94 4.87 14.50
N GLN A 220 12.40 5.61 13.48
CA GLN A 220 13.49 5.15 12.64
C GLN A 220 14.75 4.99 13.51
N MET A 221 15.38 3.83 13.41
CA MET A 221 16.59 3.54 14.15
C MET A 221 17.81 4.26 13.57
N ALA A 222 18.91 4.31 14.33
CA ALA A 222 20.15 4.97 13.92
C ALA A 222 20.75 4.39 12.62
N ASP A 223 20.48 3.12 12.31
CA ASP A 223 20.92 2.47 11.07
C ASP A 223 20.03 2.80 9.86
N GLY A 224 18.90 3.49 10.05
CA GLY A 224 17.92 3.85 9.02
C GLY A 224 16.73 2.90 8.90
N GLY A 225 16.72 1.76 9.61
CA GLY A 225 15.64 0.78 9.56
C GLY A 225 14.58 0.94 10.67
N TRP A 226 13.67 -0.03 10.76
CA TRP A 226 12.61 -0.08 11.77
C TRP A 226 12.47 -1.49 12.39
N CYS A 227 11.99 -1.53 13.64
CA CYS A 227 11.66 -2.74 14.42
C CYS A 227 10.13 -2.88 14.67
N TYR A 228 9.69 -3.86 15.47
CA TYR A 228 8.27 -4.24 15.60
C TYR A 228 7.38 -3.32 16.46
N SER A 229 7.62 -3.27 17.78
CA SER A 229 6.79 -2.60 18.78
C SER A 229 7.64 -2.13 19.96
N VAL A 230 7.10 -1.23 20.79
CA VAL A 230 7.92 -0.32 21.59
C VAL A 230 7.46 0.00 23.01
N THR A 231 6.65 -0.87 23.58
CA THR A 231 6.51 -0.90 25.04
C THR A 231 7.01 -2.25 25.54
N GLY A 232 8.25 -2.27 26.04
CA GLY A 232 8.82 -3.42 26.74
C GLY A 232 9.21 -4.64 25.87
N ALA A 233 9.17 -4.54 24.54
CA ALA A 233 9.66 -5.61 23.66
C ALA A 233 11.18 -5.51 23.41
N SER A 234 11.84 -6.66 23.41
CA SER A 234 13.29 -6.89 23.33
C SER A 234 13.93 -6.65 21.95
N ASP A 235 13.28 -5.90 21.05
CA ASP A 235 13.76 -5.70 19.68
C ASP A 235 14.45 -4.34 19.54
N ASP A 236 15.77 -4.36 19.70
CA ASP A 236 16.69 -3.25 19.49
C ASP A 236 17.37 -3.26 18.10
N TYR A 237 16.84 -4.05 17.17
CA TYR A 237 17.40 -4.23 15.82
C TYR A 237 16.36 -4.00 14.72
N SER A 238 16.81 -3.41 13.61
CA SER A 238 16.02 -3.22 12.39
C SER A 238 15.91 -4.51 11.60
N TYR A 239 14.75 -4.73 10.96
CA TYR A 239 14.60 -5.85 10.03
C TYR A 239 13.65 -5.56 8.87
N GLY A 240 13.81 -6.31 7.78
CA GLY A 240 13.28 -5.98 6.45
C GLY A 240 11.77 -5.73 6.43
N SER A 241 10.96 -6.65 6.96
CA SER A 241 9.50 -6.51 6.97
C SER A 241 8.99 -5.31 7.76
N MET A 242 9.68 -4.90 8.83
CA MET A 242 9.29 -3.70 9.59
C MET A 242 9.89 -2.44 8.98
N SER A 243 11.06 -2.55 8.35
CA SER A 243 11.63 -1.46 7.57
C SER A 243 10.79 -1.13 6.34
N THR A 244 10.18 -2.12 5.69
CA THR A 244 9.25 -1.88 4.58
C THR A 244 7.94 -1.29 5.10
N ALA A 245 7.50 -1.71 6.29
CA ALA A 245 6.34 -1.14 6.97
C ALA A 245 6.54 0.35 7.28
N GLY A 246 7.66 0.69 7.93
CA GLY A 246 7.98 2.04 8.35
C GLY A 246 8.20 2.97 7.17
N LEU A 247 9.05 2.57 6.22
CA LEU A 247 9.33 3.37 5.03
C LEU A 247 8.09 3.54 4.14
N GLY A 248 7.34 2.46 3.91
CA GLY A 248 6.13 2.50 3.09
C GLY A 248 5.03 3.37 3.71
N GLY A 249 4.80 3.23 5.02
CA GLY A 249 3.87 4.09 5.75
C GLY A 249 4.27 5.56 5.70
N LEU A 250 5.57 5.84 5.90
CA LEU A 250 6.08 7.20 5.84
C LEU A 250 5.90 7.82 4.45
N CYS A 251 6.17 7.08 3.38
CA CYS A 251 5.93 7.54 2.01
C CYS A 251 4.46 7.94 1.80
N ILE A 252 3.51 7.10 2.25
CA ILE A 252 2.07 7.39 2.14
C ILE A 252 1.71 8.68 2.91
N SER A 253 2.12 8.77 4.18
CA SER A 253 1.78 9.92 5.01
C SER A 253 2.41 11.22 4.49
N ARG A 254 3.69 11.21 4.13
CA ARG A 254 4.41 12.37 3.58
C ARG A 254 3.82 12.82 2.26
N PHE A 255 3.49 11.88 1.38
CA PHE A 255 2.85 12.16 0.10
C PHE A 255 1.49 12.84 0.31
N TYR A 256 0.65 12.31 1.20
CA TYR A 256 -0.64 12.90 1.53
C TYR A 256 -0.50 14.34 2.05
N LEU A 257 0.55 14.61 2.82
CA LEU A 257 0.87 15.93 3.38
C LEU A 257 1.53 16.88 2.37
N GLY A 258 1.71 16.47 1.11
CA GLY A 258 2.34 17.29 0.07
C GLY A 258 3.85 17.46 0.24
N ILE A 259 4.51 16.57 0.98
CA ILE A 259 5.95 16.60 1.19
C ILE A 259 6.65 15.86 0.04
N ASP A 260 7.66 16.50 -0.53
CA ASP A 260 8.52 15.92 -1.56
C ASP A 260 9.35 14.76 -0.98
N LEU A 261 9.00 13.53 -1.36
CA LEU A 261 9.62 12.31 -0.82
C LEU A 261 11.12 12.24 -1.12
N GLN A 262 11.58 12.85 -2.22
CA GLN A 262 12.99 12.83 -2.61
C GLN A 262 13.85 13.73 -1.73
N LYS A 263 13.24 14.69 -1.02
CA LYS A 263 13.91 15.63 -0.10
C LYS A 263 13.75 15.25 1.37
N ASP A 264 12.98 14.21 1.69
CA ASP A 264 12.78 13.76 3.06
C ASP A 264 13.96 12.90 3.53
N GLY A 265 14.75 13.42 4.48
CA GLY A 265 15.95 12.75 4.99
C GLY A 265 15.68 11.43 5.73
N THR A 266 14.48 11.24 6.28
CA THR A 266 14.08 9.97 6.92
C THR A 266 13.81 8.91 5.85
N ILE A 267 13.16 9.30 4.75
CA ILE A 267 12.94 8.42 3.58
C ILE A 267 14.26 8.04 2.91
N GLN A 268 15.19 9.00 2.76
CA GLN A 268 16.53 8.75 2.22
C GLN A 268 17.29 7.70 3.05
N LYS A 269 17.35 7.86 4.38
CA LYS A 269 17.99 6.88 5.28
C LYS A 269 17.35 5.50 5.22
N GLY A 270 16.02 5.43 5.09
CA GLY A 270 15.32 4.15 4.92
C GLY A 270 15.68 3.47 3.59
N SER A 271 15.83 4.26 2.53
CA SER A 271 16.26 3.78 1.21
C SER A 271 17.71 3.27 1.23
N GLU A 272 18.60 3.97 1.94
CA GLU A 272 19.99 3.56 2.18
C GLU A 272 20.07 2.25 2.98
N TRP A 273 19.20 2.08 3.98
CA TRP A 273 19.11 0.82 4.73
C TRP A 273 18.78 -0.36 3.81
N PHE A 274 17.83 -0.20 2.87
CA PHE A 274 17.54 -1.23 1.88
C PHE A 274 18.68 -1.48 0.91
N ALA A 275 19.35 -0.42 0.44
CA ALA A 275 20.51 -0.58 -0.43
C ALA A 275 21.63 -1.41 0.23
N LYS A 276 21.82 -1.26 1.56
CA LYS A 276 22.82 -1.98 2.34
C LYS A 276 22.40 -3.40 2.73
N ASN A 277 21.13 -3.61 3.05
CA ASN A 277 20.63 -4.85 3.65
C ASN A 277 19.77 -5.69 2.70
N PHE A 278 19.76 -5.37 1.40
CA PHE A 278 18.94 -6.04 0.40
C PHE A 278 19.12 -7.57 0.44
N LYS A 279 17.99 -8.30 0.49
CA LYS A 279 17.93 -9.76 0.33
C LYS A 279 16.62 -10.13 -0.36
N VAL A 280 16.61 -11.21 -1.12
CA VAL A 280 15.36 -11.79 -1.69
C VAL A 280 15.02 -13.15 -1.09
N ASP A 281 15.98 -13.81 -0.47
CA ASP A 281 15.91 -15.16 0.08
C ASP A 281 15.73 -15.20 1.60
N ALA A 282 15.76 -14.04 2.26
CA ALA A 282 15.55 -13.90 3.70
C ALA A 282 14.89 -12.55 4.02
N ASN A 283 14.29 -12.44 5.21
CA ASN A 283 13.91 -11.16 5.79
C ASN A 283 15.17 -10.56 6.48
N PRO A 284 15.86 -9.57 5.89
CA PRO A 284 17.16 -9.11 6.38
C PRO A 284 17.06 -8.56 7.81
N GLY A 285 18.05 -8.83 8.65
CA GLY A 285 18.08 -8.44 10.07
C GLY A 285 17.17 -9.30 10.97
N ALA A 286 16.31 -10.14 10.40
CA ALA A 286 15.42 -11.01 11.17
C ALA A 286 15.99 -12.43 11.36
N ASP A 287 17.29 -12.61 11.19
CA ASP A 287 18.12 -13.79 11.47
C ASP A 287 18.83 -13.72 12.83
N THR A 288 18.55 -12.70 13.64
CA THR A 288 19.08 -12.55 15.00
C THR A 288 18.41 -13.49 16.00
N ALA A 289 19.08 -13.81 17.11
CA ALA A 289 18.53 -14.71 18.14
C ALA A 289 17.19 -14.20 18.73
N ASN A 290 17.00 -12.88 18.79
CA ASN A 290 15.78 -12.25 19.32
C ASN A 290 14.60 -12.33 18.35
N SER A 291 14.84 -12.22 17.04
CA SER A 291 13.78 -12.38 16.02
C SER A 291 13.25 -13.81 16.00
N ILE A 292 14.13 -14.79 16.19
CA ILE A 292 13.78 -16.21 16.26
C ILE A 292 12.85 -16.45 17.45
N LYS A 293 13.13 -15.84 18.60
CA LYS A 293 12.29 -15.97 19.80
C LYS A 293 10.87 -15.43 19.58
N LEU A 294 10.72 -14.23 19.03
CA LEU A 294 9.40 -13.66 18.73
C LEU A 294 8.64 -14.45 17.66
N ARG A 295 9.33 -15.04 16.67
CA ARG A 295 8.73 -15.92 15.67
C ARG A 295 8.21 -17.22 16.26
N VAL A 296 8.95 -17.79 17.21
CA VAL A 296 8.54 -18.99 17.96
C VAL A 296 7.33 -18.69 18.84
N GLU A 297 7.30 -17.53 19.51
CA GLU A 297 6.19 -17.12 20.37
C GLU A 297 4.93 -16.71 19.60
N SER A 298 5.08 -16.17 18.38
CA SER A 298 3.95 -15.77 17.50
C SER A 298 3.44 -16.88 16.58
N ASN A 299 4.05 -18.07 16.61
CA ASN A 299 3.76 -19.20 15.70
C ASN A 299 3.81 -18.83 14.20
N LEU A 300 4.56 -17.77 13.86
CA LEU A 300 4.73 -17.32 12.47
C LEU A 300 5.93 -18.02 11.86
N GLY A 301 5.67 -18.95 10.93
CA GLY A 301 6.74 -19.66 10.21
C GLY A 301 7.67 -18.71 9.46
N GLN A 302 8.97 -19.05 9.39
CA GLN A 302 10.00 -18.26 8.70
C GLN A 302 9.62 -17.93 7.24
N GLY A 303 8.93 -18.86 6.57
CA GLY A 303 8.38 -18.67 5.23
C GLY A 303 7.42 -17.49 5.15
N MET A 304 6.38 -17.42 5.98
CA MET A 304 5.35 -16.38 5.91
C MET A 304 5.95 -14.97 5.95
N VAL A 305 6.87 -14.74 6.89
CA VAL A 305 7.49 -13.42 7.08
C VAL A 305 8.38 -13.03 5.90
N LEU A 306 9.01 -13.99 5.21
CA LEU A 306 9.76 -13.73 3.99
C LEU A 306 8.83 -13.22 2.88
N TYR A 307 7.71 -13.90 2.62
CA TYR A 307 6.77 -13.47 1.57
C TYR A 307 6.12 -12.12 1.92
N TYR A 308 5.80 -11.88 3.20
CA TYR A 308 5.32 -10.58 3.68
C TYR A 308 6.36 -9.47 3.45
N TYR A 309 7.63 -9.73 3.76
CA TYR A 309 8.73 -8.82 3.48
C TYR A 309 8.86 -8.52 1.98
N LEU A 310 8.87 -9.55 1.13
CA LEU A 310 9.00 -9.37 -0.32
C LEU A 310 7.87 -8.49 -0.87
N TYR A 311 6.62 -8.74 -0.48
CA TYR A 311 5.53 -7.86 -0.91
C TYR A 311 5.69 -6.41 -0.37
N GLY A 312 6.22 -6.25 0.84
CA GLY A 312 6.63 -4.93 1.32
C GLY A 312 7.75 -4.29 0.51
N LEU A 313 8.72 -5.07 0.04
CA LEU A 313 9.86 -4.64 -0.79
C LEU A 313 9.40 -4.12 -2.15
N GLU A 314 8.47 -4.84 -2.79
CA GLU A 314 7.82 -4.37 -4.03
C GLU A 314 7.17 -3.00 -3.83
N ARG A 315 6.41 -2.86 -2.74
CA ARG A 315 5.71 -1.62 -2.43
C ARG A 315 6.65 -0.44 -2.24
N VAL A 316 7.72 -0.60 -1.46
CA VAL A 316 8.69 0.49 -1.27
C VAL A 316 9.44 0.81 -2.56
N GLY A 317 9.78 -0.19 -3.37
CA GLY A 317 10.37 0.01 -4.70
C GLY A 317 9.47 0.86 -5.60
N VAL A 318 8.15 0.59 -5.58
CA VAL A 318 7.15 1.39 -6.32
C VAL A 318 7.01 2.80 -5.73
N PHE A 319 6.87 2.97 -4.42
CA PHE A 319 6.68 4.29 -3.80
C PHE A 319 7.86 5.22 -4.01
N LEU A 320 9.08 4.68 -3.97
CA LEU A 320 10.30 5.43 -4.24
C LEU A 320 10.55 5.64 -5.74
N SER A 321 9.74 5.02 -6.60
CA SER A 321 9.92 5.02 -8.06
C SER A 321 11.34 4.57 -8.47
N THR A 322 11.88 3.56 -7.79
CA THR A 322 13.22 3.03 -8.06
C THR A 322 13.16 1.65 -8.69
N GLU A 323 14.07 1.37 -9.62
CA GLU A 323 14.32 0.02 -10.14
C GLU A 323 15.33 -0.76 -9.29
N LYS A 324 16.05 -0.07 -8.39
CA LYS A 324 17.16 -0.66 -7.62
C LYS A 324 17.19 -0.27 -6.15
N PHE A 325 17.73 -1.16 -5.34
CA PHE A 325 18.24 -0.87 -4.01
C PHE A 325 19.74 -1.19 -3.99
N GLY A 326 20.58 -0.16 -3.93
CA GLY A 326 22.02 -0.34 -4.18
C GLY A 326 22.25 -0.85 -5.61
N ASP A 327 23.02 -1.93 -5.74
CA ASP A 327 23.30 -2.55 -7.03
C ASP A 327 22.22 -3.55 -7.48
N HIS A 328 21.22 -3.81 -6.64
CA HIS A 328 20.24 -4.88 -6.84
C HIS A 328 19.02 -4.44 -7.64
N GLU A 329 18.68 -5.17 -8.71
CA GLU A 329 17.44 -5.01 -9.47
C GLU A 329 16.31 -5.72 -8.75
N TRP A 330 15.73 -5.06 -7.76
CA TRP A 330 14.87 -5.69 -6.75
C TRP A 330 13.73 -6.54 -7.33
N TYR A 331 13.12 -6.09 -8.43
CA TYR A 331 12.03 -6.84 -9.06
C TYR A 331 12.54 -8.10 -9.76
N ASN A 332 13.59 -7.97 -10.58
CA ASN A 332 14.12 -9.09 -11.36
C ASN A 332 14.66 -10.18 -10.44
N GLU A 333 15.42 -9.80 -9.41
CA GLU A 333 15.97 -10.73 -8.42
C GLU A 333 14.87 -11.40 -7.59
N GLY A 334 13.88 -10.63 -7.12
CA GLY A 334 12.76 -11.19 -6.35
C GLY A 334 11.86 -12.09 -7.19
N ALA A 335 11.63 -11.75 -8.47
CA ALA A 335 10.84 -12.56 -9.38
C ALA A 335 11.53 -13.90 -9.66
N GLU A 336 12.83 -13.89 -9.98
CA GLU A 336 13.60 -15.13 -10.17
C GLU A 336 13.60 -16.01 -8.92
N PHE A 337 13.78 -15.42 -7.74
CA PHE A 337 13.68 -16.14 -6.48
C PHE A 337 12.31 -16.82 -6.31
N LEU A 338 11.21 -16.06 -6.46
CA LEU A 338 9.86 -16.60 -6.31
C LEU A 338 9.54 -17.68 -7.35
N LEU A 339 10.00 -17.55 -8.59
CA LEU A 339 9.84 -18.59 -9.61
C LEU A 339 10.55 -19.89 -9.20
N GLY A 340 11.70 -19.79 -8.53
CA GLY A 340 12.41 -20.91 -7.94
C GLY A 340 11.66 -21.58 -6.79
N GLN A 341 10.96 -20.79 -5.96
CA GLN A 341 10.22 -21.29 -4.78
C GLN A 341 8.84 -21.86 -5.07
N GLN A 342 8.27 -21.64 -6.27
CA GLN A 342 6.92 -22.11 -6.58
C GLN A 342 6.86 -23.64 -6.61
N ASP A 343 5.91 -24.20 -5.85
CA ASP A 343 5.63 -25.63 -5.83
C ASP A 343 5.23 -26.14 -7.22
N LYS A 344 5.88 -27.21 -7.69
CA LYS A 344 5.70 -27.71 -9.06
C LYS A 344 4.42 -28.50 -9.27
N LYS A 345 3.79 -29.00 -8.20
CA LYS A 345 2.58 -29.81 -8.25
C LYS A 345 1.32 -28.97 -8.04
N GLU A 346 1.31 -28.17 -6.98
CA GLU A 346 0.15 -27.40 -6.54
C GLU A 346 0.17 -25.95 -7.04
N GLY A 347 1.32 -25.44 -7.49
CA GLY A 347 1.44 -24.05 -7.97
C GLY A 347 1.40 -22.98 -6.88
N LYS A 348 1.29 -23.38 -5.61
CA LYS A 348 1.33 -22.49 -4.45
C LYS A 348 2.74 -22.09 -4.07
N TRP A 349 2.84 -21.07 -3.21
CA TRP A 349 4.06 -20.73 -2.49
C TRP A 349 3.93 -21.03 -1.01
N GLY A 350 5.08 -21.32 -0.37
CA GLY A 350 5.18 -21.54 1.06
C GLY A 350 4.12 -22.51 1.61
N ASN A 351 3.54 -22.15 2.75
CA ASN A 351 2.61 -23.01 3.47
C ASN A 351 1.18 -22.96 2.91
N GLY A 352 0.81 -21.93 2.13
CA GLY A 352 -0.48 -21.95 1.42
C GLY A 352 -0.98 -20.59 1.00
N THR A 353 -2.13 -20.18 1.53
CA THR A 353 -2.90 -19.04 1.00
C THR A 353 -2.12 -17.74 1.09
N LEU A 354 -1.58 -17.41 2.27
CA LEU A 354 -0.98 -16.10 2.54
C LEU A 354 0.28 -15.90 1.70
N GLU A 355 1.19 -16.88 1.72
CA GLU A 355 2.42 -16.83 0.93
C GLU A 355 2.13 -16.79 -0.58
N THR A 356 1.12 -17.52 -1.04
CA THR A 356 0.69 -17.46 -2.45
C THR A 356 0.14 -16.09 -2.81
N CYS A 357 -0.66 -15.47 -1.93
CA CYS A 357 -1.16 -14.11 -2.14
C CYS A 357 -0.01 -13.11 -2.25
N PHE A 358 0.90 -13.10 -1.27
CA PHE A 358 2.05 -12.17 -1.28
C PHE A 358 2.98 -12.39 -2.46
N ALA A 359 3.24 -13.64 -2.87
CA ALA A 359 4.04 -13.94 -4.05
C ALA A 359 3.38 -13.40 -5.34
N ILE A 360 2.08 -13.64 -5.53
CA ILE A 360 1.34 -13.11 -6.68
C ILE A 360 1.36 -11.58 -6.69
N LEU A 361 1.10 -10.94 -5.54
CA LEU A 361 1.07 -9.49 -5.43
C LEU A 361 2.44 -8.86 -5.74
N PHE A 362 3.55 -9.47 -5.29
CA PHE A 362 4.89 -9.09 -5.69
C PHE A 362 5.09 -9.21 -7.20
N LEU A 363 4.82 -10.40 -7.76
CA LEU A 363 5.05 -10.70 -9.18
C LEU A 363 4.23 -9.80 -10.10
N LYS A 364 3.01 -9.44 -9.68
CA LYS A 364 2.14 -8.50 -10.39
C LYS A 364 2.57 -7.04 -10.27
N ARG A 365 3.46 -6.72 -9.33
CA ARG A 365 3.70 -5.34 -8.88
C ARG A 365 2.38 -4.65 -8.54
N ALA A 366 1.66 -5.25 -7.60
CA ALA A 366 0.29 -4.86 -7.29
C ALA A 366 0.18 -3.44 -6.70
N THR A 367 1.27 -2.88 -6.18
CA THR A 367 1.25 -1.52 -5.65
C THR A 367 1.16 -0.50 -6.79
N ALA A 368 0.13 0.35 -6.77
CA ALA A 368 0.10 1.53 -7.66
C ALA A 368 1.11 2.59 -7.18
N PRO A 369 1.75 3.38 -8.07
CA PRO A 369 2.52 4.56 -7.69
C PRO A 369 1.70 5.58 -6.90
N LEU A 370 2.37 6.39 -6.07
CA LEU A 370 1.72 7.50 -5.36
C LEU A 370 1.35 8.59 -6.39
N LYS A 371 0.07 8.94 -6.46
CA LYS A 371 -0.48 9.93 -7.39
C LYS A 371 -1.42 10.86 -6.65
N ALA A 372 -1.42 12.14 -7.02
CA ALA A 372 -2.33 13.11 -6.45
C ALA A 372 -3.72 12.84 -7.02
N VAL A 373 -4.77 12.90 -6.19
CA VAL A 373 -6.13 12.88 -6.72
C VAL A 373 -6.36 14.23 -7.40
N GLU A 374 -6.58 14.22 -8.72
CA GLU A 374 -6.98 15.40 -9.49
C GLU A 374 -8.42 15.81 -9.14
N SER A 375 -8.68 16.14 -7.87
CA SER A 375 -9.90 16.85 -7.54
C SER A 375 -9.66 18.31 -7.91
N GLY A 376 -10.39 18.85 -8.89
CA GLY A 376 -10.38 20.27 -9.30
C GLY A 376 -10.81 21.27 -8.22
N LEU A 377 -10.55 20.96 -6.96
CA LEU A 377 -10.73 21.76 -5.75
C LEU A 377 -9.52 21.56 -4.84
N ASP A 378 -8.31 21.56 -5.41
CA ASP A 378 -7.10 21.79 -4.64
C ASP A 378 -7.09 23.25 -4.15
N THR A 379 -7.86 23.52 -3.10
CA THR A 379 -7.82 24.80 -2.38
C THR A 379 -6.74 24.76 -1.28
N ARG A 380 -5.74 23.86 -1.36
CA ARG A 380 -4.64 23.86 -0.40
C ARG A 380 -3.78 25.09 -0.72
N GLU A 381 -3.79 26.07 0.19
CA GLU A 381 -2.79 27.13 0.12
C GLU A 381 -1.39 26.48 0.16
N PRO A 382 -0.47 26.90 -0.72
CA PRO A 382 0.88 26.38 -0.72
C PRO A 382 1.51 26.59 0.65
N VAL A 383 2.02 25.50 1.24
CA VAL A 383 2.80 25.56 2.48
C VAL A 383 3.97 26.51 2.23
N PRO A 384 4.17 27.56 3.05
CA PRO A 384 5.31 28.45 2.91
C PRO A 384 6.60 27.61 2.97
N GLN A 385 7.41 27.70 1.92
CA GLN A 385 8.78 27.22 1.98
C GLN A 385 9.53 28.20 2.88
N ASP A 386 9.89 27.75 4.08
CA ASP A 386 10.81 28.50 4.94
C ASP A 386 12.11 28.74 4.17
N LYS A 387 12.54 30.00 4.17
CA LYS A 387 13.71 30.53 3.46
C LYS A 387 15.03 30.14 4.11
#